data_AF-A0A938BQP2-F1
#
_entry.id   AF-A0A938BQP2-F1
#
_cell.length_a   1.000
_cell.length_b   1.000
_cell.length_c   1.000
_cell.angle_alpha   90.00
_cell.angle_beta   90.00
_cell.angle_gamma   90.00
#
_symmetry.space_group_name_H-M   'P 1'
#
loop_
_entity.id
_entity.type
_entity.pdbx_description
1 polymer ?
#
loop_
_entity_poly.entity_id
_entity_poly.type
_entity_poly.pdbx_seq_one_letter_code
_entity_poly.pdbx_strand_id
1 'polypeptide(L)'
;MTMVALLFVAGCGDDKSTTPTNRSPQILSVTVAPGSVPAGGVAVVTVSATDPDGDALTYAYQVTGGAIVGAGASATWTAPSTAGAHSVTVTVSDGNGGTAQGNGALTVQAAQTGITGTITAPAGVQADLRNMLVKLYESFGSYQADAPFVYVAAQGNEYQVTFQFTGLAPGLYYLDAWKDMDGSGTYTNGDIWGVYATGAWPNWTVAPISVTQGNMTNCSAGLIVFQL
;
A
#
# COMPACT_ATOMS: atom_id res chain seq x y z
N MET A 1 34.08 -97.08 9.47
CA MET A 1 34.74 -95.80 9.77
C MET A 1 33.74 -94.70 9.49
N THR A 2 33.58 -93.83 10.48
CA THR A 2 32.45 -92.95 10.79
C THR A 2 32.04 -92.01 9.66
N MET A 3 30.73 -91.91 9.42
CA MET A 3 30.06 -90.85 8.66
C MET A 3 30.17 -89.54 9.46
N VAL A 4 30.72 -88.49 8.87
CA VAL A 4 30.59 -87.11 9.38
C VAL A 4 29.80 -86.33 8.35
N ALA A 5 28.50 -86.16 8.59
CA ALA A 5 27.66 -85.25 7.83
C ALA A 5 27.88 -83.84 8.38
N LEU A 6 28.47 -82.95 7.58
CA LEU A 6 28.49 -81.51 7.87
C LEU A 6 27.08 -80.96 7.62
N LEU A 7 26.41 -80.57 8.69
CA LEU A 7 25.16 -79.82 8.65
C LEU A 7 25.50 -78.34 8.38
N PHE A 8 25.23 -77.84 7.18
CA PHE A 8 25.22 -76.40 6.93
C PHE A 8 23.95 -75.82 7.54
N VAL A 9 24.09 -75.13 8.67
CA VAL A 9 23.03 -74.28 9.22
C VAL A 9 22.93 -73.06 8.30
N ALA A 10 21.85 -72.97 7.52
CA ALA A 10 21.48 -71.75 6.84
C ALA A 10 21.19 -70.69 7.90
N GLY A 11 22.13 -69.76 8.09
CA GLY A 11 21.87 -68.55 8.85
C GLY A 11 20.75 -67.77 8.16
N CYS A 12 19.64 -67.57 8.87
CA CYS A 12 18.66 -66.58 8.49
C CYS A 12 19.36 -65.22 8.54
N GLY A 13 19.55 -64.58 7.38
CA GLY A 13 19.96 -63.19 7.35
C GLY A 13 18.86 -62.35 7.99
N ASP A 14 19.19 -61.65 9.06
CA ASP A 14 18.37 -60.55 9.55
C ASP A 14 18.30 -59.50 8.44
N ASP A 15 17.23 -59.52 7.65
CA ASP A 15 16.84 -58.39 6.81
C ASP A 15 16.46 -57.24 7.75
N LYS A 16 17.48 -56.45 8.15
CA LYS A 16 17.26 -55.09 8.63
C LYS A 16 16.54 -54.36 7.50
N SER A 17 15.22 -54.25 7.63
CA SER A 17 14.42 -53.31 6.85
C SER A 17 15.00 -51.92 7.06
N THR A 18 15.85 -51.47 6.13
CA THR A 18 16.40 -50.12 6.10
C THR A 18 15.35 -49.21 5.48
N THR A 19 14.25 -49.00 6.18
CA THR A 19 13.35 -47.91 5.82
C THR A 19 14.16 -46.62 5.85
N PRO A 20 14.22 -45.85 4.75
CA PRO A 20 15.01 -44.62 4.72
C PRO A 20 14.55 -43.68 5.83
N THR A 21 15.50 -43.05 6.51
CA THR A 21 15.21 -42.06 7.56
C THR A 21 14.53 -40.85 6.92
N ASN A 22 13.38 -40.44 7.46
CA ASN A 22 12.64 -39.26 7.01
C ASN A 22 13.51 -37.99 7.03
N ARG A 23 13.41 -37.15 6.01
CA ARG A 23 14.11 -35.86 5.90
C ARG A 23 13.09 -34.73 5.97
N SER A 24 13.43 -33.67 6.68
CA SER A 24 12.53 -32.53 6.83
C SER A 24 12.23 -31.83 5.50
N PRO A 25 11.05 -31.22 5.37
CA PRO A 25 10.70 -30.44 4.19
C PRO A 25 11.60 -29.22 4.05
N GLN A 26 11.61 -28.65 2.85
CA GLN A 26 12.37 -27.44 2.51
C GLN A 26 11.42 -26.35 2.02
N ILE A 27 11.47 -25.17 2.64
CA ILE A 27 10.79 -23.98 2.13
C ILE A 27 11.72 -23.27 1.16
N LEU A 28 11.29 -23.16 -0.09
CA LEU A 28 12.02 -22.48 -1.16
C LEU A 28 11.75 -20.98 -1.15
N SER A 29 10.50 -20.57 -0.87
CA SER A 29 10.14 -19.16 -0.75
C SER A 29 8.86 -18.94 0.05
N VAL A 30 8.78 -17.76 0.68
CA VAL A 30 7.55 -17.18 1.23
C VAL A 30 7.39 -15.80 0.61
N THR A 31 6.36 -15.60 -0.19
CA THR A 31 6.10 -14.33 -0.88
C THR A 31 4.81 -13.71 -0.37
N VAL A 32 4.79 -12.38 -0.33
CA VAL A 32 3.64 -11.59 0.11
C VAL A 32 3.30 -10.59 -0.99
N ALA A 33 2.04 -10.59 -1.44
CA ALA A 33 1.58 -9.71 -2.51
C ALA A 33 0.17 -9.16 -2.23
N PRO A 34 -0.02 -7.83 -2.20
CA PRO A 34 1.02 -6.80 -2.11
C PRO A 34 1.75 -6.82 -0.76
N GLY A 35 3.03 -6.40 -0.72
CA GLY A 35 3.82 -6.36 0.52
C GLY A 35 3.44 -5.22 1.51
N SER A 36 2.61 -4.28 1.07
CA SER A 36 2.14 -3.15 1.86
C SER A 36 0.71 -2.78 1.47
N VAL A 37 -0.16 -2.60 2.47
CA VAL A 37 -1.59 -2.32 2.29
C VAL A 37 -2.07 -1.26 3.28
N PRO A 38 -3.16 -0.52 2.99
CA PRO A 38 -3.81 0.31 4.00
C PRO A 38 -4.40 -0.56 5.13
N ALA A 39 -4.77 0.09 6.24
CA ALA A 39 -5.53 -0.53 7.31
C ALA A 39 -6.78 -1.26 6.77
N GLY A 40 -7.00 -2.51 7.20
CA GLY A 40 -8.08 -3.37 6.69
C GLY A 40 -7.88 -3.90 5.26
N GLY A 41 -6.80 -3.52 4.58
CA GLY A 41 -6.43 -4.06 3.28
C GLY A 41 -5.98 -5.52 3.35
N VAL A 42 -5.84 -6.15 2.19
CA VAL A 42 -5.60 -7.59 2.06
C VAL A 42 -4.32 -7.87 1.30
N ALA A 43 -3.52 -8.83 1.79
CA ALA A 43 -2.36 -9.38 1.10
C ALA A 43 -2.44 -10.91 1.03
N VAL A 44 -1.88 -11.49 -0.02
CA VAL A 44 -1.78 -12.95 -0.20
C VAL A 44 -0.37 -13.40 0.15
N VAL A 45 -0.28 -14.39 1.02
CA VAL A 45 0.94 -15.12 1.36
C VAL A 45 0.98 -16.39 0.51
N THR A 46 2.06 -16.60 -0.25
CA THR A 46 2.29 -17.82 -1.04
C THR A 46 3.58 -18.48 -0.60
N VAL A 47 3.55 -19.80 -0.43
CA VAL A 47 4.67 -20.60 0.06
C VAL A 47 5.03 -21.64 -0.99
N SER A 48 6.29 -21.65 -1.42
CA SER A 48 6.84 -22.74 -2.21
C SER A 48 7.65 -23.64 -1.30
N ALA A 49 7.31 -24.92 -1.22
CA ALA A 49 8.01 -25.90 -0.40
C ALA A 49 8.02 -27.26 -1.08
N THR A 50 9.03 -28.06 -0.76
CA THR A 50 9.23 -29.41 -1.29
C THR A 50 9.62 -30.36 -0.17
N ASP A 51 9.24 -31.62 -0.30
CA ASP A 51 9.71 -32.69 0.58
C ASP A 51 10.69 -33.60 -0.18
N PRO A 52 11.88 -33.89 0.36
CA PRO A 52 12.85 -34.76 -0.31
C PRO A 52 12.39 -36.23 -0.44
N ASP A 53 11.52 -36.70 0.43
CA ASP A 53 10.97 -38.06 0.47
C ASP A 53 9.63 -38.17 -0.28
N GLY A 54 9.07 -37.02 -0.69
CA GLY A 54 7.82 -36.94 -1.45
C GLY A 54 6.58 -36.90 -0.57
N ASP A 55 6.76 -36.63 0.74
CA ASP A 55 5.67 -36.59 1.70
C ASP A 55 4.71 -35.42 1.47
N ALA A 56 3.44 -35.61 1.84
CA ALA A 56 2.42 -34.58 1.72
C ALA A 56 2.64 -33.49 2.78
N LEU A 57 2.64 -32.23 2.34
CA LEU A 57 2.94 -31.09 3.20
C LEU A 57 1.68 -30.45 3.78
N THR A 58 1.75 -30.13 5.07
CA THR A 58 0.75 -29.34 5.79
C THR A 58 1.35 -28.00 6.22
N TYR A 59 0.50 -26.98 6.34
CA TYR A 59 0.93 -25.58 6.52
C TYR A 59 0.16 -24.95 7.67
N ALA A 60 0.88 -24.34 8.60
CA ALA A 60 0.32 -23.59 9.70
C ALA A 60 0.86 -22.16 9.70
N TYR A 61 -0.03 -21.17 9.71
CA TYR A 61 0.31 -19.76 9.62
C TYR A 61 0.09 -19.05 10.96
N GLN A 62 1.01 -18.16 11.31
CA GLN A 62 0.91 -17.27 12.46
C GLN A 62 1.28 -15.85 12.03
N VAL A 63 0.58 -14.83 12.55
CA VAL A 63 0.84 -13.43 12.23
C VAL A 63 1.01 -12.60 13.49
N THR A 64 1.87 -11.60 13.45
CA THR A 64 2.10 -10.67 14.58
C THR A 64 1.02 -9.59 14.71
N GLY A 65 0.13 -9.47 13.73
CA GLY A 65 -1.05 -8.61 13.78
C GLY A 65 -2.00 -8.87 12.62
N GLY A 66 -3.25 -8.46 12.76
CA GLY A 66 -4.32 -8.72 11.78
C GLY A 66 -4.87 -10.14 11.89
N ALA A 67 -5.47 -10.62 10.80
CA ALA A 67 -6.03 -11.96 10.71
C ALA A 67 -5.50 -12.67 9.47
N ILE A 68 -5.27 -13.98 9.55
CA ILE A 68 -4.86 -14.80 8.41
C ILE A 68 -5.81 -15.98 8.24
N VAL A 69 -6.28 -16.19 7.01
CA VAL A 69 -7.23 -17.25 6.65
C VAL A 69 -6.72 -17.97 5.41
N GLY A 70 -6.62 -19.28 5.47
CA GLY A 70 -6.18 -20.12 4.37
C GLY A 70 -5.59 -21.43 4.87
N ALA A 71 -5.36 -22.35 3.93
CA ALA A 71 -4.78 -23.66 4.18
C ALA A 71 -3.89 -24.03 2.99
N GLY A 72 -2.93 -24.93 3.24
CA GLY A 72 -1.97 -25.33 2.20
C GLY A 72 -0.97 -24.22 1.90
N ALA A 73 -0.48 -24.18 0.66
CA ALA A 73 0.59 -23.29 0.21
C ALA A 73 0.18 -21.80 0.06
N SER A 74 -1.08 -21.44 0.33
CA SER A 74 -1.57 -20.07 0.19
C SER A 74 -2.52 -19.66 1.32
N ALA A 75 -2.32 -18.44 1.83
CA ALA A 75 -3.19 -17.85 2.83
C ALA A 75 -3.39 -16.35 2.58
N THR A 76 -4.56 -15.85 2.95
CA THR A 76 -4.95 -14.44 2.83
C THR A 76 -4.82 -13.76 4.18
N TRP A 77 -4.02 -12.70 4.24
CA TRP A 77 -3.87 -11.84 5.41
C TRP A 77 -4.70 -10.58 5.27
N THR A 78 -5.44 -10.23 6.32
CA THR A 78 -6.16 -8.96 6.47
C THR A 78 -5.45 -8.09 7.50
N ALA A 79 -5.07 -6.89 7.09
CA ALA A 79 -4.33 -5.93 7.90
C ALA A 79 -5.14 -5.46 9.12
N PRO A 80 -4.50 -5.29 10.30
CA PRO A 80 -5.11 -4.60 11.43
C PRO A 80 -5.33 -3.11 11.14
N SER A 81 -6.00 -2.41 12.07
CA SER A 81 -6.20 -0.96 12.01
C SER A 81 -4.93 -0.15 12.29
N THR A 82 -3.97 -0.73 13.00
CA THR A 82 -2.73 -0.05 13.41
C THR A 82 -1.69 -0.15 12.30
N ALA A 83 -1.16 0.99 11.89
CA ALA A 83 -0.07 1.06 10.93
C ALA A 83 1.23 0.48 11.51
N GLY A 84 2.09 -0.07 10.64
CA GLY A 84 3.40 -0.56 11.03
C GLY A 84 3.81 -1.86 10.34
N ALA A 85 4.96 -2.37 10.78
CA ALA A 85 5.50 -3.63 10.31
C ALA A 85 4.85 -4.81 11.06
N HIS A 86 4.51 -5.84 10.30
CA HIS A 86 4.03 -7.13 10.75
C HIS A 86 4.79 -8.24 10.03
N SER A 87 4.58 -9.46 10.48
CA SER A 87 5.17 -10.64 9.85
C SER A 87 4.21 -11.79 9.88
N VAL A 88 4.34 -12.66 8.88
CA VAL A 88 3.76 -14.00 8.87
C VAL A 88 4.88 -15.00 9.07
N THR A 89 4.67 -15.96 9.95
CA THR A 89 5.48 -17.17 10.07
C THR A 89 4.66 -18.34 9.56
N VAL A 90 5.22 -19.10 8.62
CA VAL A 90 4.64 -20.37 8.18
C VAL A 90 5.48 -21.53 8.71
N THR A 91 4.82 -22.52 9.28
CA THR A 91 5.42 -23.82 9.59
C THR A 91 4.90 -24.85 8.58
N VAL A 92 5.82 -25.52 7.90
CA VAL A 92 5.53 -26.60 6.95
C VAL A 92 5.93 -27.92 7.62
N SER A 93 5.03 -28.90 7.62
CA SER A 93 5.28 -30.23 8.20
C SER A 93 4.94 -31.35 7.22
N ASP A 94 5.77 -32.38 7.21
CA ASP A 94 5.59 -33.62 6.44
C ASP A 94 4.68 -34.66 7.12
N GLY A 95 4.25 -34.42 8.38
CA GLY A 95 3.48 -35.38 9.17
C GLY A 95 4.28 -36.58 9.69
N ASN A 96 5.55 -36.71 9.31
CA ASN A 96 6.49 -37.79 9.67
C ASN A 96 7.61 -37.29 10.60
N GLY A 97 7.37 -36.16 11.29
CA GLY A 97 8.26 -35.59 12.29
C GLY A 97 9.24 -34.52 11.78
N GLY A 98 9.28 -34.28 10.46
CA GLY A 98 10.04 -33.18 9.87
C GLY A 98 9.24 -31.89 9.77
N THR A 99 9.92 -30.77 10.02
CA THR A 99 9.31 -29.44 9.91
C THR A 99 10.30 -28.42 9.36
N ALA A 100 9.78 -27.39 8.71
CA ALA A 100 10.52 -26.20 8.30
C ALA A 100 9.71 -24.94 8.63
N GLN A 101 10.40 -23.83 8.91
CA GLN A 101 9.77 -22.53 9.12
C GLN A 101 10.29 -21.48 8.15
N GLY A 102 9.40 -20.59 7.72
CA GLY A 102 9.71 -19.45 6.87
C GLY A 102 8.93 -18.22 7.28
N ASN A 103 9.44 -17.03 6.91
CA ASN A 103 8.83 -15.76 7.28
C ASN A 103 8.54 -14.91 6.04
N GLY A 104 7.45 -14.15 6.10
CA GLY A 104 7.10 -13.11 5.13
C GLY A 104 6.87 -11.78 5.84
N ALA A 105 7.35 -10.68 5.24
CA ALA A 105 7.11 -9.34 5.74
C ALA A 105 5.72 -8.83 5.30
N LEU A 106 4.99 -8.23 6.23
CA LEU A 106 3.67 -7.61 6.01
C LEU A 106 3.76 -6.16 6.48
N THR A 107 3.20 -5.21 5.74
CA THR A 107 3.22 -3.79 6.14
C THR A 107 1.83 -3.19 6.08
N VAL A 108 1.41 -2.55 7.16
CA VAL A 108 0.24 -1.67 7.18
C VAL A 108 0.70 -0.23 7.01
N GLN A 109 0.18 0.45 6.00
CA GLN A 109 0.50 1.84 5.69
C GLN A 109 -0.02 2.77 6.79
N ALA A 110 0.76 3.80 7.10
CA ALA A 110 0.29 4.90 7.94
C ALA A 110 -0.86 5.62 7.23
N ALA A 111 -1.91 5.94 8.00
CA ALA A 111 -2.99 6.79 7.50
C ALA A 111 -2.43 8.16 7.10
N GLN A 112 -2.76 8.63 5.90
CA GLN A 112 -2.27 9.90 5.38
C GLN A 112 -3.20 11.04 5.82
N THR A 113 -2.60 12.13 6.29
CA THR A 113 -3.32 13.39 6.57
C THR A 113 -2.99 14.38 5.47
N GLY A 114 -4.00 14.97 4.84
CA GLY A 114 -3.73 15.84 3.71
C GLY A 114 -4.96 16.36 2.98
N ILE A 115 -4.69 16.98 1.83
CA ILE A 115 -5.69 17.54 0.92
C ILE A 115 -5.42 16.98 -0.47
N THR A 116 -6.49 16.57 -1.15
CA THR A 116 -6.46 16.24 -2.58
C THR A 116 -7.52 17.04 -3.30
N GLY A 117 -7.33 17.22 -4.60
CA GLY A 117 -8.36 17.84 -5.41
C GLY A 117 -8.09 17.67 -6.89
N THR A 118 -9.11 18.02 -7.65
CA THR A 118 -9.15 18.03 -9.10
C THR A 118 -9.53 19.43 -9.51
N ILE A 119 -8.71 20.02 -10.38
CA ILE A 119 -8.98 21.30 -11.03
C ILE A 119 -9.45 20.94 -12.44
N THR A 120 -10.64 21.38 -12.80
CA THR A 120 -11.19 21.15 -14.14
C THR A 120 -11.47 22.50 -14.77
N ALA A 121 -11.04 22.66 -16.02
CA ALA A 121 -11.32 23.85 -16.80
C ALA A 121 -12.83 24.00 -17.01
N PRO A 122 -13.38 25.22 -17.00
CA PRO A 122 -14.78 25.42 -17.38
C PRO A 122 -15.04 24.87 -18.79
N ALA A 123 -16.23 24.29 -18.99
CA ALA A 123 -16.58 23.68 -20.27
C ALA A 123 -16.48 24.70 -21.42
N GLY A 124 -15.78 24.33 -22.50
CA GLY A 124 -15.58 25.19 -23.66
C GLY A 124 -14.47 26.25 -23.52
N VAL A 125 -13.75 26.28 -22.38
CA VAL A 125 -12.59 27.16 -22.19
C VAL A 125 -11.31 26.41 -22.54
N GLN A 126 -10.54 26.94 -23.50
CA GLN A 126 -9.17 26.50 -23.72
C GLN A 126 -8.30 27.05 -22.60
N ALA A 127 -8.13 26.26 -21.55
CA ALA A 127 -7.20 26.50 -20.45
C ALA A 127 -6.13 25.41 -20.53
N ASP A 128 -4.85 25.76 -20.49
CA ASP A 128 -3.80 24.76 -20.27
C ASP A 128 -3.56 24.70 -18.76
N LEU A 129 -4.14 23.73 -18.06
CA LEU A 129 -3.98 23.59 -16.61
C LEU A 129 -2.70 22.84 -16.19
N ARG A 130 -1.90 22.32 -17.14
CA ARG A 130 -0.68 21.56 -16.79
C ARG A 130 0.28 22.43 -15.99
N ASN A 131 0.89 21.85 -14.96
CA ASN A 131 1.83 22.54 -14.07
C ASN A 131 1.25 23.77 -13.34
N MET A 132 -0.08 23.91 -13.27
CA MET A 132 -0.71 24.94 -12.44
C MET A 132 -0.21 24.79 -10.99
N LEU A 133 0.25 25.88 -10.40
CA LEU A 133 0.72 25.89 -9.03
C LEU A 133 -0.47 25.96 -8.11
N VAL A 134 -0.63 24.95 -7.26
CA VAL A 134 -1.63 24.94 -6.19
C VAL A 134 -0.93 25.38 -4.92
N LYS A 135 -1.40 26.46 -4.32
CA LYS A 135 -0.82 27.03 -3.11
C LYS A 135 -1.73 26.76 -1.92
N LEU A 136 -1.11 26.47 -0.79
CA LEU A 136 -1.79 26.17 0.45
C LEU A 136 -1.37 27.16 1.53
N TYR A 137 -2.34 27.66 2.28
CA TYR A 137 -2.17 28.70 3.29
C TYR A 137 -2.74 28.23 4.63
N GLU A 138 -2.07 28.55 5.74
CA GLU A 138 -2.50 28.15 7.10
C GLU A 138 -3.51 29.12 7.73
N SER A 139 -3.78 30.25 7.08
CA SER A 139 -4.73 31.26 7.58
C SER A 139 -5.31 32.10 6.44
N PHE A 140 -6.44 32.76 6.71
CA PHE A 140 -7.03 33.69 5.74
C PHE A 140 -6.13 34.92 5.53
N GLY A 141 -5.44 35.37 6.57
CA GLY A 141 -4.50 36.50 6.46
C GLY A 141 -3.30 36.17 5.56
N SER A 142 -2.73 34.97 5.65
CA SER A 142 -1.65 34.54 4.77
C SER A 142 -2.11 34.32 3.33
N TYR A 143 -3.35 33.87 3.13
CA TYR A 143 -3.99 33.86 1.80
C TYR A 143 -4.10 35.28 1.21
N GLN A 144 -4.61 36.25 1.97
CA GLN A 144 -4.75 37.63 1.50
C GLN A 144 -3.39 38.31 1.20
N ALA A 145 -2.32 37.89 1.88
CA ALA A 145 -0.98 38.39 1.67
C ALA A 145 -0.19 37.64 0.57
N ASP A 146 -0.79 36.65 -0.10
CA ASP A 146 -0.13 35.69 -1.00
C ASP A 146 1.17 35.10 -0.41
N ALA A 147 1.10 34.67 0.86
CA ALA A 147 2.20 34.05 1.59
C ALA A 147 1.90 32.55 1.82
N PRO A 148 2.10 31.68 0.83
CA PRO A 148 1.76 30.27 0.96
C PRO A 148 2.71 29.54 1.91
N PHE A 149 2.15 28.64 2.69
CA PHE A 149 2.91 27.70 3.53
C PHE A 149 3.64 26.67 2.67
N VAL A 150 2.97 26.15 1.65
CA VAL A 150 3.52 25.18 0.69
C VAL A 150 2.78 25.30 -0.64
N TYR A 151 3.41 24.89 -1.73
CA TYR A 151 2.77 24.76 -3.03
C TYR A 151 3.25 23.51 -3.77
N VAL A 152 2.41 23.02 -4.69
CA VAL A 152 2.70 21.88 -5.56
C VAL A 152 2.31 22.19 -6.99
N ALA A 153 3.00 21.60 -7.97
CA ALA A 153 2.55 21.63 -9.36
C ALA A 153 1.50 20.54 -9.61
N ALA A 154 0.30 20.95 -10.03
CA ALA A 154 -0.76 20.03 -10.38
C ALA A 154 -0.39 19.18 -11.61
N GLN A 155 -0.81 17.92 -11.58
CA GLN A 155 -0.47 16.92 -12.59
C GLN A 155 -1.70 16.49 -13.36
N GLY A 156 -1.59 16.38 -14.69
CA GLY A 156 -2.69 15.96 -15.55
C GLY A 156 -2.54 16.49 -16.96
N ASN A 157 -3.68 16.81 -17.57
CA ASN A 157 -3.74 17.33 -18.93
C ASN A 157 -4.20 18.79 -18.94
N GLU A 158 -4.39 19.34 -20.14
CA GLU A 158 -4.77 20.73 -20.34
C GLU A 158 -6.11 21.06 -19.65
N TYR A 159 -7.07 20.15 -19.62
CA TYR A 159 -8.43 20.42 -19.15
C TYR A 159 -8.71 19.95 -17.73
N GLN A 160 -7.89 19.03 -17.23
CA GLN A 160 -8.06 18.47 -15.91
C GLN A 160 -6.71 18.10 -15.31
N VAL A 161 -6.45 18.65 -14.13
CA VAL A 161 -5.29 18.33 -13.31
C VAL A 161 -5.71 17.93 -11.91
N THR A 162 -4.85 17.17 -11.25
CA THR A 162 -5.01 16.75 -9.85
C THR A 162 -3.83 17.25 -9.03
N PHE A 163 -4.07 17.45 -7.74
CA PHE A 163 -3.03 17.83 -6.80
C PHE A 163 -3.22 17.08 -5.48
N GLN A 164 -2.14 16.98 -4.73
CA GLN A 164 -2.13 16.35 -3.43
C GLN A 164 -1.11 17.02 -2.51
N PHE A 165 -1.53 17.32 -1.29
CA PHE A 165 -0.70 17.66 -0.14
C PHE A 165 -0.82 16.53 0.86
N THR A 166 0.31 16.00 1.36
CA THR A 166 0.34 14.96 2.41
C THR A 166 1.21 15.42 3.57
N GLY A 167 1.06 14.78 4.72
CA GLY A 167 1.82 15.11 5.92
C GLY A 167 1.38 16.42 6.57
N LEU A 168 0.16 16.88 6.28
CA LEU A 168 -0.39 18.08 6.91
C LEU A 168 -0.75 17.79 8.37
N ALA A 169 -0.62 18.81 9.22
CA ALA A 169 -1.19 18.78 10.56
C ALA A 169 -2.73 18.93 10.46
N PRO A 170 -3.52 18.36 11.40
CA PRO A 170 -4.94 18.65 11.48
C PRO A 170 -5.18 20.15 11.71
N GLY A 171 -6.10 20.75 10.96
CA GLY A 171 -6.31 22.19 11.01
C GLY A 171 -7.18 22.72 9.89
N LEU A 172 -7.28 24.04 9.81
CA LEU A 172 -7.93 24.75 8.72
C LEU A 172 -6.90 25.30 7.76
N TYR A 173 -7.12 25.09 6.47
CA TYR A 173 -6.26 25.60 5.41
C TYR A 173 -7.08 26.38 4.39
N TYR A 174 -6.42 27.28 3.67
CA TYR A 174 -6.97 27.96 2.51
C TYR A 174 -6.16 27.55 1.30
N LEU A 175 -6.81 27.56 0.14
CA LEU A 175 -6.22 27.03 -1.08
C LEU A 175 -6.60 27.91 -2.26
N ASP A 176 -5.59 28.21 -3.06
CA ASP A 176 -5.76 28.77 -4.38
C ASP A 176 -4.89 28.00 -5.38
N ALA A 177 -5.10 28.27 -6.65
CA ALA A 177 -4.31 27.73 -7.73
C ALA A 177 -4.06 28.83 -8.76
N TRP A 178 -2.87 28.88 -9.32
CA TRP A 178 -2.50 29.88 -10.31
C TRP A 178 -1.58 29.30 -11.37
N LYS A 179 -1.76 29.76 -12.60
CA LYS A 179 -0.83 29.53 -13.69
C LYS A 179 -0.56 30.84 -14.43
N ASP A 180 0.72 31.18 -14.44
CA ASP A 180 1.29 32.24 -15.25
C ASP A 180 1.26 31.84 -16.74
N MET A 181 0.45 32.55 -17.52
CA MET A 181 0.29 32.26 -18.94
C MET A 181 1.19 33.13 -19.83
N ASP A 182 1.66 34.28 -19.31
CA ASP A 182 2.46 35.24 -20.05
C ASP A 182 3.93 35.31 -19.60
N GLY A 183 4.29 34.59 -18.53
CA GLY A 183 5.64 34.52 -17.98
C GLY A 183 6.03 35.75 -17.16
N SER A 184 5.06 36.56 -16.72
CA SER A 184 5.32 37.79 -15.98
C SER A 184 5.75 37.55 -14.53
N GLY A 185 5.46 36.37 -13.97
CA GLY A 185 5.68 36.05 -12.56
C GLY A 185 4.73 36.78 -11.61
N THR A 186 3.69 37.43 -12.14
CA THR A 186 2.70 38.22 -11.38
C THR A 186 1.30 37.91 -11.87
N TYR A 187 0.28 38.11 -11.02
CA TYR A 187 -1.11 37.92 -11.42
C TYR A 187 -1.54 38.98 -12.44
N THR A 188 -1.67 38.59 -13.72
CA THR A 188 -2.08 39.48 -14.82
C THR A 188 -3.34 38.98 -15.52
N ASN A 189 -3.97 39.87 -16.30
CA ASN A 189 -5.11 39.50 -17.14
C ASN A 189 -4.63 38.57 -18.26
N GLY A 190 -5.22 37.38 -18.36
CA GLY A 190 -4.78 36.28 -19.22
C GLY A 190 -4.29 35.06 -18.45
N ASP A 191 -3.96 35.21 -17.16
CA ASP A 191 -3.60 34.10 -16.28
C ASP A 191 -4.81 33.25 -15.92
N ILE A 192 -4.51 32.01 -15.54
CA ILE A 192 -5.53 31.12 -14.98
C ILE A 192 -5.40 31.16 -13.47
N TRP A 193 -6.50 31.41 -12.79
CA TRP A 193 -6.56 31.43 -11.34
C TRP A 193 -7.77 30.66 -10.83
N GLY A 194 -7.63 30.01 -9.68
CA GLY A 194 -8.74 29.37 -9.02
C GLY A 194 -8.60 29.40 -7.51
N VAL A 195 -9.72 29.26 -6.81
CA VAL A 195 -9.78 29.36 -5.35
C VAL A 195 -10.76 28.37 -4.78
N TYR A 196 -10.43 27.81 -3.62
CA TYR A 196 -11.37 26.98 -2.88
C TYR A 196 -12.36 27.88 -2.14
N ALA A 197 -13.61 27.82 -2.56
CA ALA A 197 -14.65 28.75 -2.14
C ALA A 197 -16.02 28.07 -2.03
N THR A 198 -16.95 28.79 -1.41
CA THR A 198 -18.38 28.50 -1.45
C THR A 198 -19.08 29.50 -2.35
N GLY A 199 -20.22 29.12 -2.91
CA GLY A 199 -20.96 29.94 -3.87
C GLY A 199 -20.54 29.69 -5.31
N ALA A 200 -20.91 30.61 -6.20
CA ALA A 200 -20.62 30.53 -7.62
C ALA A 200 -20.37 31.93 -8.16
N TRP A 201 -19.68 32.02 -9.30
CA TRP A 201 -19.44 33.31 -9.92
C TRP A 201 -20.74 34.10 -10.18
N PRO A 202 -20.78 35.43 -9.94
CA PRO A 202 -19.72 36.27 -9.38
C PRO A 202 -19.72 36.33 -7.83
N ASN A 203 -20.67 35.70 -7.17
CA ASN A 203 -20.88 35.76 -5.72
C ASN A 203 -20.29 34.51 -5.03
N TRP A 204 -18.99 34.56 -4.77
CA TRP A 204 -18.25 33.50 -4.07
C TRP A 204 -17.60 34.03 -2.80
N THR A 205 -17.29 33.13 -1.88
CA THR A 205 -16.57 33.45 -0.65
C THR A 205 -15.54 32.37 -0.40
N VAL A 206 -14.27 32.78 -0.24
CA VAL A 206 -13.16 31.90 0.12
C VAL A 206 -13.56 31.05 1.31
N ALA A 207 -13.36 29.75 1.20
CA ALA A 207 -13.73 28.80 2.23
C ALA A 207 -12.49 28.13 2.82
N PRO A 208 -12.46 27.83 4.12
CA PRO A 208 -11.43 26.98 4.69
C PRO A 208 -11.69 25.51 4.35
N ILE A 209 -10.62 24.76 4.15
CA ILE A 209 -10.60 23.29 4.06
C ILE A 209 -10.27 22.76 5.45
N SER A 210 -11.16 21.92 6.00
CA SER A 210 -10.93 21.24 7.28
C SER A 210 -10.15 19.95 7.05
N VAL A 211 -8.95 19.86 7.59
CA VAL A 211 -8.09 18.66 7.54
C VAL A 211 -8.13 17.95 8.89
N THR A 212 -8.49 16.67 8.87
CA THR A 212 -8.54 15.82 10.06
C THR A 212 -7.43 14.77 10.05
N GLN A 213 -6.94 14.40 11.22
CA GLN A 213 -5.86 13.42 11.36
C GLN A 213 -6.22 12.08 10.67
N GLY A 214 -5.27 11.56 9.90
CA GLY A 214 -5.38 10.28 9.20
C GLY A 214 -6.30 10.28 7.99
N ASN A 215 -6.77 11.44 7.53
CA ASN A 215 -7.67 11.54 6.38
C ASN A 215 -7.13 12.46 5.28
N MET A 216 -7.42 12.07 4.03
CA MET A 216 -7.24 12.90 2.85
C MET A 216 -8.55 13.62 2.55
N THR A 217 -8.55 14.94 2.68
CA THR A 217 -9.73 15.78 2.42
C THR A 217 -9.80 16.08 0.93
N ASN A 218 -10.90 15.71 0.27
CA ASN A 218 -11.13 16.03 -1.13
C ASN A 218 -11.82 17.40 -1.26
N CYS A 219 -11.21 18.32 -2.00
CA CYS A 219 -11.69 19.69 -2.20
C CYS A 219 -12.10 20.01 -3.65
N SER A 220 -12.19 19.02 -4.55
CA SER A 220 -12.56 19.23 -5.97
C SER A 220 -13.93 19.90 -6.16
N ALA A 221 -14.88 19.69 -5.24
CA ALA A 221 -16.24 20.23 -5.35
C ALA A 221 -16.36 21.72 -5.00
N GLY A 222 -15.34 22.33 -4.40
CA GLY A 222 -15.34 23.74 -3.99
C GLY A 222 -14.33 24.60 -4.73
N LEU A 223 -13.50 24.04 -5.61
CA LEU A 223 -12.52 24.83 -6.35
C LEU A 223 -13.18 25.48 -7.58
N ILE A 224 -13.13 26.80 -7.64
CA ILE A 224 -13.68 27.58 -8.77
C ILE A 224 -12.52 28.12 -9.59
N VAL A 225 -12.55 27.95 -10.92
CA VAL A 225 -11.47 28.30 -11.85
C VAL A 225 -11.91 29.39 -12.82
N PHE A 226 -11.03 30.35 -13.07
CA PHE A 226 -11.26 31.57 -13.83
C PHE A 226 -10.06 31.89 -14.75
N GLN A 227 -10.32 32.75 -15.72
CA GLN A 227 -9.26 33.53 -16.38
C GLN A 227 -9.33 34.96 -15.83
N LEU A 228 -8.19 35.49 -15.41
CA LEU A 228 -8.05 36.86 -14.91
C LEU A 228 -8.05 37.88 -16.05
#